data_AF-A0A060CDV6-F1
#
_entry.id   AF-A0A060CDV6-F1
#
_cell.length_a   1.000
_cell.length_b   1.000
_cell.length_c   1.000
_cell.angle_alpha   90.00
_cell.angle_beta   90.00
_cell.angle_gamma   90.00
#
_symmetry.space_group_name_H-M   'P 1'
#
loop_
_entity.id
_entity.type
_entity.pdbx_description
1 polymer ?
#
loop_
_entity_poly.entity_id
_entity_poly.type
_entity_poly.pdbx_seq_one_letter_code
_entity_poly.pdbx_strand_id
1 'polypeptide(L)'
;SVSVEIVAYRPIFVLGEVSKPGQYPYQPGMTVLTAIAIAGGFTYRAVEDSFSVVRTIDGKATEGSATRQTFVQPGDVITVLERHF
;
A
#
# COMPACT_ATOMS: atom_id res chain seq x y z
N SER A 1 36.25 -2.47 6.09
CA SER A 1 35.07 -1.68 5.68
C SER A 1 33.85 -2.54 5.91
N VAL A 2 32.90 -2.10 6.73
CA VAL A 2 31.63 -2.82 6.88
C VAL A 2 30.68 -2.23 5.85
N SER A 3 30.47 -2.94 4.74
CA SER A 3 29.43 -2.62 3.76
C SER A 3 28.09 -2.99 4.38
N VAL A 4 27.29 -2.00 4.76
CA VAL A 4 25.89 -2.24 5.11
C VAL A 4 25.16 -2.54 3.82
N GLU A 5 24.97 -3.82 3.50
CA GLU A 5 23.93 -4.25 2.57
C GLU A 5 22.62 -3.71 3.12
N ILE A 6 21.91 -2.88 2.35
CA ILE A 6 20.57 -2.47 2.73
C ILE A 6 19.73 -3.76 2.72
N VAL A 7 19.50 -4.32 3.90
CA VAL A 7 18.52 -5.38 4.11
C VAL A 7 17.21 -4.80 3.60
N ALA A 8 16.67 -5.40 2.53
CA ALA A 8 15.54 -4.85 1.80
C ALA A 8 14.41 -4.39 2.73
N TYR A 9 13.77 -3.26 2.40
CA TYR A 9 12.61 -2.79 3.14
C TYR A 9 11.53 -3.87 3.20
N ARG A 10 10.77 -3.90 4.30
CA ARG A 10 9.58 -4.75 4.36
C ARG A 10 8.66 -4.42 3.18
N PRO A 11 8.16 -5.45 2.46
CA PRO A 11 7.27 -5.22 1.34
C PRO A 11 5.95 -4.62 1.83
N ILE A 12 5.20 -4.07 0.89
CA ILE A 12 3.83 -3.64 1.10
C ILE A 12 2.86 -4.66 0.47
N PHE A 13 1.60 -4.60 0.87
CA PHE A 13 0.55 -5.41 0.28
C PHE A 13 -0.52 -4.48 -0.29
N VAL A 14 -0.96 -4.76 -1.51
CA VAL A 14 -2.06 -4.05 -2.16
C VAL A 14 -3.17 -5.05 -2.43
N LEU A 15 -4.33 -4.84 -1.82
CA LEU A 15 -5.47 -5.75 -1.79
C LEU A 15 -6.74 -5.07 -2.31
N GLY A 16 -7.76 -5.89 -2.60
CA GLY A 16 -9.07 -5.43 -3.04
C GLY A 16 -9.10 -5.06 -4.52
N GLU A 17 -9.78 -3.96 -4.83
CA GLU A 17 -10.14 -3.54 -6.20
C GLU A 17 -8.96 -2.92 -6.99
N VAL A 18 -7.92 -3.71 -7.20
CA VAL A 18 -6.79 -3.44 -8.11
C VAL A 18 -6.63 -4.57 -9.13
N SER A 19 -5.97 -4.31 -10.25
CA SER A 19 -5.79 -5.30 -11.34
C SER A 19 -5.01 -6.55 -10.88
N LYS A 20 -3.97 -6.36 -10.06
CA LYS A 20 -3.11 -7.44 -9.55
C LYS A 20 -2.93 -7.30 -8.04
N PRO A 21 -3.85 -7.80 -7.21
CA PRO A 21 -3.65 -7.81 -5.77
C PRO A 21 -2.43 -8.65 -5.39
N GLY A 22 -1.66 -8.24 -4.38
CA GLY A 22 -0.50 -8.99 -3.94
C GLY A 22 0.54 -8.18 -3.19
N GLN A 23 1.71 -8.79 -3.03
CA GLN A 23 2.88 -8.22 -2.38
C GLN A 23 3.73 -7.44 -3.38
N TYR A 24 4.17 -6.23 -2.99
CA TYR A 24 5.02 -5.37 -3.81
C TYR A 24 6.22 -4.85 -3.02
N PRO A 25 7.38 -4.66 -3.68
CA PRO A 25 8.54 -4.06 -3.03
C PRO A 25 8.24 -2.61 -2.63
N TYR A 26 8.64 -2.24 -1.42
CA TYR A 26 8.55 -0.85 -0.98
C TYR A 26 9.67 -0.01 -1.62
N GLN A 27 9.32 1.21 -2.04
CA GLN A 27 10.27 2.23 -2.47
C GLN A 27 10.08 3.51 -1.63
N PRO A 28 11.18 4.15 -1.16
CA PRO A 28 11.08 5.42 -0.44
C PRO A 28 10.32 6.49 -1.25
N GLY A 29 9.42 7.20 -0.56
CA GLY A 29 8.59 8.25 -1.19
C GLY A 29 7.35 7.75 -1.92
N MET A 30 7.11 6.43 -1.95
CA MET A 30 5.91 5.86 -2.57
C MET A 30 4.63 6.30 -1.83
N THR A 31 3.61 6.65 -2.60
CA THR A 31 2.24 6.95 -2.15
C THR A 31 1.30 5.79 -2.44
N VAL A 32 0.09 5.82 -1.85
CA VAL A 32 -0.97 4.85 -2.14
C VAL A 32 -1.25 4.78 -3.66
N LEU A 33 -1.31 5.91 -4.35
CA LEU A 33 -1.52 5.93 -5.81
C LEU A 33 -0.41 5.20 -6.56
N THR A 34 0.85 5.43 -6.21
CA THR A 34 1.97 4.73 -6.86
C THR A 34 1.98 3.22 -6.55
N ALA A 35 1.57 2.83 -5.33
CA ALA A 35 1.40 1.42 -4.97
C ALA A 35 0.29 0.74 -5.81
N ILE A 36 -0.81 1.44 -6.05
CA ILE A 36 -1.90 0.93 -6.91
C ILE A 36 -1.46 0.89 -8.37
N ALA A 37 -0.70 1.88 -8.85
CA ALA A 37 -0.17 1.88 -10.20
C ALA A 37 0.74 0.67 -10.49
N ILE A 38 1.65 0.33 -9.56
CA ILE A 38 2.49 -0.87 -9.71
C ILE A 38 1.67 -2.17 -9.59
N ALA A 39 0.54 -2.14 -8.89
CA ALA A 39 -0.44 -3.22 -8.84
C ALA A 39 -1.33 -3.32 -10.10
N GLY A 40 -1.02 -2.57 -11.15
CA GLY A 40 -1.72 -2.62 -12.43
C GLY A 40 -2.96 -1.71 -12.51
N GLY A 41 -3.12 -0.77 -11.57
CA GLY A 41 -4.21 0.18 -11.54
C GLY A 41 -5.49 -0.36 -10.89
N PHE A 42 -6.51 0.49 -10.84
CA PHE A 42 -7.82 0.18 -10.27
C PHE A 42 -8.61 -0.81 -11.15
N THR A 43 -9.48 -1.60 -10.53
CA THR A 43 -10.58 -2.24 -11.27
C THR A 43 -11.70 -1.21 -11.51
N TYR A 44 -12.67 -1.56 -12.36
CA TYR A 44 -13.83 -0.69 -12.64
C TYR A 44 -14.76 -0.48 -11.43
N ARG A 45 -14.62 -1.29 -10.37
CA ARG A 45 -15.46 -1.20 -9.17
C ARG A 45 -14.80 -0.45 -8.02
N ALA A 46 -13.56 -0.01 -8.17
CA ALA A 46 -12.82 0.63 -7.09
C ALA A 46 -13.48 1.93 -6.61
N VAL A 47 -13.42 2.14 -5.29
CA VAL A 47 -13.46 3.47 -4.68
C VAL A 47 -12.05 4.05 -4.76
N GLU A 48 -11.89 5.15 -5.49
CA GLU A 48 -10.56 5.70 -5.78
C GLU A 48 -10.13 6.86 -4.86
N ASP A 49 -11.01 7.36 -4.00
CA ASP A 49 -10.73 8.56 -3.19
C ASP A 49 -10.45 8.26 -1.72
N SER A 50 -10.78 7.05 -1.26
CA SER A 50 -10.58 6.62 0.12
C SER A 50 -10.15 5.15 0.15
N PHE A 51 -9.08 4.89 0.90
CA PHE A 51 -8.47 3.58 1.07
C PHE A 51 -8.36 3.22 2.54
N SER A 52 -8.38 1.94 2.87
CA SER A 52 -7.94 1.48 4.19
C SER A 52 -6.44 1.19 4.14
N VAL A 53 -5.70 1.68 5.14
CA VAL A 53 -4.30 1.33 5.36
C VAL A 53 -4.14 0.78 6.75
N VAL A 54 -3.66 -0.47 6.84
CA VAL A 54 -3.20 -1.07 8.09
C VAL A 54 -1.69 -0.87 8.18
N ARG A 55 -1.25 -0.24 9.27
CA ARG A 55 0.16 0.08 9.54
C ARG A 55 0.55 -0.39 10.93
N THR A 56 1.72 -1.00 11.06
CA THR A 56 2.29 -1.32 12.37
C THR A 56 3.01 -0.11 12.95
N ILE A 57 2.48 0.43 14.04
CA ILE A 57 3.06 1.54 14.82
C ILE A 57 3.36 0.99 16.21
N ASP A 58 4.61 1.08 16.67
CA ASP A 58 5.05 0.55 17.97
C ASP A 58 4.66 -0.91 18.23
N GLY A 59 4.75 -1.74 17.19
CA GLY A 59 4.40 -3.17 17.26
C GLY A 59 2.90 -3.46 17.23
N LYS A 60 2.04 -2.44 17.11
CA LYS A 60 0.58 -2.60 17.04
C LYS A 60 0.06 -2.25 15.65
N ALA A 61 -0.77 -3.13 15.09
CA ALA A 61 -1.50 -2.83 13.86
C ALA A 61 -2.56 -1.76 14.13
N THR A 62 -2.49 -0.66 13.40
CA THR A 62 -3.48 0.43 13.41
C THR A 62 -4.05 0.56 12.02
N GLU A 63 -5.37 0.56 11.91
CA GLU A 63 -6.08 0.80 10.66
C GLU A 63 -6.54 2.26 10.58
N GLY A 64 -6.38 2.87 9.41
CA GLY A 64 -6.82 4.24 9.16
C GLY A 64 -7.22 4.47 7.72
N SER A 65 -7.98 5.55 7.50
CA SER A 65 -8.32 6.01 6.14
C SER A 65 -7.14 6.75 5.52
N ALA A 66 -6.92 6.51 4.23
CA ALA A 66 -5.88 7.13 3.43
C ALA A 66 -6.45 7.70 2.13
N THR A 67 -5.72 8.66 1.56
CA THR A 67 -6.00 9.23 0.24
C THR A 67 -4.95 8.75 -0.77
N ARG A 68 -5.14 9.09 -2.04
CA ARG A 68 -4.18 8.81 -3.13
C ARG A 68 -2.76 9.32 -2.83
N GLN A 69 -2.65 10.43 -2.07
CA GLN A 69 -1.39 11.11 -1.77
C GLN A 69 -0.75 10.64 -0.46
N THR A 70 -1.44 9.82 0.34
CA THR A 70 -0.89 9.31 1.60
C THR A 70 0.40 8.53 1.32
N PHE A 71 1.48 8.88 2.04
CA PHE A 71 2.74 8.16 1.96
C PHE A 71 2.62 6.77 2.58
N VAL A 72 3.15 5.80 1.86
CA VAL A 72 3.24 4.40 2.28
C VAL A 72 4.50 4.21 3.11
N GLN A 73 4.43 3.29 4.07
CA GLN A 73 5.55 2.86 4.90
C GLN A 73 5.87 1.37 4.70
N PRO A 74 7.10 0.93 5.00
CA PRO A 74 7.47 -0.48 4.91
C PRO A 74 6.59 -1.38 5.80
N GLY A 75 5.91 -2.33 5.17
CA GLY A 75 4.99 -3.26 5.84
C GLY A 75 3.52 -2.85 5.83
N ASP A 76 3.15 -1.73 5.20
CA ASP A 76 1.75 -1.34 5.07
C ASP A 76 0.94 -2.38 4.27
N VAL A 77 -0.32 -2.54 4.68
CA VAL A 77 -1.35 -3.23 3.89
C VAL A 77 -2.36 -2.18 3.43
N ILE A 78 -2.48 -2.03 2.11
CA ILE A 78 -3.36 -1.07 1.45
C ILE A 78 -4.53 -1.83 0.86
N THR A 79 -5.75 -1.47 1.23
CA THR A 79 -6.98 -2.09 0.72
C THR A 79 -7.77 -1.07 -0.08
N VAL A 80 -8.01 -1.39 -1.35
CA VAL A 80 -8.92 -0.64 -2.23
C VAL A 80 -10.31 -1.25 -2.13
N LEU A 81 -11.28 -0.44 -1.69
CA LEU A 81 -12.64 -0.88 -1.43
C LEU A 81 -13.47 -0.99 -2.72
N GLU A 82 -14.45 -1.89 -2.71
CA GLU A 82 -15.46 -2.00 -3.78
C GLU A 82 -16.54 -0.92 -3.59
N ARG A 83 -17.00 -0.32 -4.70
CA ARG A 83 -18.16 0.57 -4.72
C ARG A 83 -19.42 -0.27 -4.58
N HIS A 84 -20.14 -0.09 -3.48
CA HIS A 84 -21.49 -0.63 -3.31
C HIS A 84 -22.50 0.31 -3.99
N PHE A 85 -23.42 -0.25 -4.77
CA PHE A 85 -24.51 0.43 -5.47
C PHE A 85 -25.86 0.07 -4.85
#